data_AF-A0A1W9SFB3-F1
#
_entry.id   AF-A0A1W9SFB3-F1
#
_cell.length_a   1.000
_cell.length_b   1.000
_cell.length_c   1.000
_cell.angle_alpha   90.00
_cell.angle_beta   90.00
_cell.angle_gamma   90.00
#
_symmetry.space_group_name_H-M   'P 1'
#
loop_
_entity.id
_entity.type
_entity.pdbx_description
1 polymer ?
#
loop_
_entity_poly.entity_id
_entity_poly.type
_entity_poly.pdbx_seq_one_letter_code
_entity_poly.pdbx_strand_id
1 'polypeptide(L)'
;MSKTTIENVRAMTGQPPSSQKRNMKNILFTIIKTVISVALIYYILSKTNLGEIWTSVKGADPWILLLSFSLHAVGYYASAYRWRILALAQNMDMPVSYLVNSYAVAMFFNNILPTTIGGDMVRAYDSWRKGFPKMKSIATVGVERFIGLFALVVFAIIAVALTREINTRVPMLWLWVVICFVLMWVVLQGIFLQQGKAKVLTKILNLPGFSLFKKFVNKFADAFVSFRGKNKELVYSLALSLLLQINVIFHYYLISEALGLEIPFIKFWVIIPIALFVQMVPLSINGIGIRENLYVFFLGLYGASAASAIAFSWIAYAMILILGVFGGILYIFRKEEKVDRSLLEDKNMADKTEEKTRDEILDTQKELLDEKKSSMQRYMELILGKKGLWNLIKFELVMTLTSWVPGALGLLLRSKLYPVILGSVGRNVAFGTNIAIRHPHKIHIGDNVVIDDHCVLDAKGEGNKGLKIGNGVFVGRNTILTCHDGDIVLEDNVNIGFNCVISSLGSIVIKKNHLMAAFCYLVGGDHVADKTDVPILYQGRTAKGIVLEENIWLGAGVAVLDGSTVGRDSIVGAHAVVNGNIDEYSIAVGIPAKTVRDRRDGQKK
;
A
#
# COMPACT_ATOMS: atom_id res chain seq x y z
N MET A 1 22.44 28.35 10.03
CA MET A 1 22.62 27.32 8.98
C MET A 1 21.88 27.75 7.73
N SER A 2 22.49 27.62 6.54
CA SER A 2 21.82 27.96 5.28
C SER A 2 20.61 27.02 5.03
N LYS A 3 19.56 27.52 4.38
CA LYS A 3 18.39 26.70 3.99
C LYS A 3 18.80 25.42 3.24
N THR A 4 19.85 25.53 2.42
CA THR A 4 20.41 24.43 1.62
C THR A 4 21.01 23.33 2.50
N THR A 5 21.65 23.69 3.61
CA THR A 5 22.23 22.72 4.56
C THR A 5 21.12 21.94 5.28
N ILE A 6 20.03 22.61 5.66
CA ILE A 6 18.89 21.97 6.33
C ILE A 6 18.11 21.06 5.37
N GLU A 7 17.97 21.45 4.10
CA GLU A 7 17.33 20.60 3.08
C GLU A 7 18.16 19.35 2.76
N ASN A 8 19.49 19.47 2.71
CA ASN A 8 20.39 18.33 2.50
C ASN A 8 20.35 17.34 3.67
N VAL A 9 20.33 17.83 4.92
CA VAL A 9 20.19 16.98 6.11
C VAL A 9 18.82 16.27 6.13
N ARG A 10 17.73 16.96 5.77
CA ARG A 10 16.39 16.35 5.69
C ARG A 10 16.27 15.27 4.61
N ALA A 11 16.93 15.47 3.46
CA ALA A 11 16.99 14.49 2.39
C ALA A 11 17.77 13.22 2.82
N MET A 12 18.80 13.38 3.66
CA MET A 12 19.58 12.27 4.22
C MET A 12 18.82 11.51 5.31
N THR A 13 18.05 12.20 6.16
CA THR A 13 17.31 11.60 7.29
C THR A 13 15.92 11.05 6.94
N GLY A 14 15.49 11.11 5.67
CA GLY A 14 14.20 10.58 5.24
C GLY A 14 12.98 11.30 5.82
N GLN A 15 13.16 12.52 6.36
CA GLN A 15 12.02 13.32 6.83
C GLN A 15 11.24 13.87 5.62
N PRO A 16 9.90 13.75 5.59
CA PRO A 16 9.10 14.29 4.51
C PRO A 16 9.30 15.81 4.41
N PRO A 17 9.36 16.39 3.21
CA PRO A 17 9.52 17.82 3.05
C PRO A 17 8.38 18.54 3.76
N SER A 18 8.70 19.61 4.51
CA SER A 18 7.73 20.45 5.20
C SER A 18 6.61 20.83 4.24
N SER A 19 5.36 20.63 4.66
CA SER A 19 4.12 20.88 3.93
C SER A 19 4.28 21.99 2.87
N GLN A 20 4.49 21.60 1.62
CA GLN A 20 4.41 22.53 0.50
C GLN A 20 3.03 23.17 0.56
N LYS A 21 2.98 24.51 0.72
CA LYS A 21 1.74 25.27 0.58
C LYS A 21 1.06 24.82 -0.71
N ARG A 22 -0.09 24.14 -0.59
CA ARG A 22 -0.87 23.73 -1.76
C ARG A 22 -1.12 24.98 -2.62
N ASN A 23 -0.64 24.94 -3.86
CA ASN A 23 -0.76 26.07 -4.77
C ASN A 23 -2.25 26.31 -5.05
N MET A 24 -2.79 27.43 -4.55
CA MET A 24 -4.22 27.80 -4.68
C MET A 24 -4.70 27.74 -6.14
N LYS A 25 -3.82 28.03 -7.10
CA LYS A 25 -4.11 27.93 -8.53
C LYS A 25 -4.42 26.49 -8.97
N ASN A 26 -3.73 25.49 -8.41
CA ASN A 26 -3.97 24.09 -8.73
C ASN A 26 -5.31 23.61 -8.17
N ILE A 27 -5.67 24.05 -6.96
CA ILE A 27 -6.97 23.72 -6.36
C ILE A 27 -8.09 24.34 -7.19
N LEU A 28 -7.99 25.63 -7.53
CA LEU A 28 -8.99 26.32 -8.36
C LEU A 28 -9.17 25.64 -9.72
N PHE A 29 -8.06 25.25 -10.37
CA PHE A 29 -8.11 24.54 -11.65
C PHE A 29 -8.79 23.17 -11.54
N THR A 30 -8.54 22.42 -10.46
CA THR A 30 -9.26 21.16 -10.19
C THR A 30 -10.74 21.39 -9.96
N ILE A 31 -11.13 22.41 -9.18
CA ILE A 31 -12.55 22.75 -8.94
C ILE A 31 -13.26 23.07 -10.25
N ILE A 32 -12.68 23.91 -11.10
CA ILE A 32 -13.25 24.26 -12.41
C ILE A 32 -13.48 23.00 -13.25
N LYS A 33 -12.50 22.09 -13.31
CA LYS A 33 -12.65 20.82 -14.02
C LYS A 33 -13.75 19.94 -13.45
N THR A 34 -13.86 19.85 -12.12
CA THR A 34 -14.94 19.09 -11.46
C THR A 34 -16.31 19.65 -11.86
N VAL A 35 -16.47 20.98 -11.80
CA VAL A 35 -17.72 21.65 -12.18
C VAL A 35 -18.07 21.37 -13.64
N ILE A 36 -17.10 21.49 -14.56
CA ILE A 36 -17.30 21.17 -15.98
C ILE A 36 -17.70 19.70 -16.16
N SER A 37 -17.00 18.76 -15.52
CA SER A 37 -17.32 17.33 -15.58
C SER A 37 -18.74 17.04 -15.09
N VAL A 38 -19.12 17.56 -13.92
CA VAL A 38 -20.45 17.36 -13.32
C VAL A 38 -21.53 17.99 -14.20
N ALA A 39 -21.32 19.21 -14.71
CA ALA A 39 -22.28 19.89 -15.58
C ALA A 39 -22.51 19.12 -16.90
N LEU A 40 -21.44 18.61 -17.52
CA LEU A 40 -21.56 17.83 -18.77
C LEU A 40 -22.24 16.48 -18.56
N ILE A 41 -21.99 15.80 -17.43
CA ILE A 41 -22.67 14.55 -17.07
C ILE A 41 -24.14 14.82 -16.72
N TYR A 42 -24.43 15.85 -15.93
CA TYR A 42 -25.80 16.23 -15.62
C TYR A 42 -26.58 16.56 -16.89
N TYR A 43 -26.00 17.35 -17.79
CA TYR A 43 -26.60 17.69 -19.08
C TYR A 43 -26.96 16.44 -19.89
N ILE A 44 -26.05 15.48 -20.02
CA ILE A 44 -26.29 14.29 -20.85
C ILE A 44 -27.30 13.32 -20.22
N LEU A 45 -27.24 13.16 -18.89
CA LEU A 45 -28.16 12.28 -18.15
C LEU A 45 -29.54 12.89 -18.00
N SER A 46 -29.66 14.22 -17.96
CA SER A 46 -30.97 14.90 -17.96
C SER A 46 -31.76 14.69 -19.25
N LYS A 47 -31.07 14.32 -20.34
CA LYS A 47 -31.64 14.11 -21.67
C LYS A 47 -31.80 12.63 -22.04
N THR A 48 -31.38 11.70 -21.18
CA THR A 48 -31.32 10.28 -21.50
C THR A 48 -31.90 9.44 -20.37
N ASN A 49 -32.74 8.47 -20.69
CA ASN A 49 -33.31 7.57 -19.69
C ASN A 49 -32.24 6.58 -19.18
N LEU A 50 -31.99 6.58 -17.87
CA LEU A 50 -31.05 5.65 -17.22
C LEU A 50 -31.41 4.17 -17.44
N GLY A 51 -32.71 3.85 -17.50
CA GLY A 51 -33.18 2.48 -17.77
C GLY A 51 -32.82 1.98 -19.17
N GLU A 52 -32.81 2.86 -20.16
CA GLU A 52 -32.40 2.52 -21.53
C GLU A 52 -30.89 2.27 -21.60
N ILE A 53 -30.09 3.10 -20.93
CA ILE A 53 -28.62 2.90 -20.84
C ILE A 53 -28.33 1.52 -20.24
N TRP A 54 -29.00 1.18 -19.14
CA TRP A 54 -28.80 -0.11 -18.47
C TRP A 54 -29.28 -1.30 -19.32
N THR A 55 -30.37 -1.13 -20.07
CA THR A 55 -30.85 -2.13 -21.04
C THR A 55 -29.81 -2.36 -22.13
N SER A 56 -29.20 -1.29 -22.69
CA SER A 56 -28.11 -1.42 -23.67
C SER A 56 -26.89 -2.13 -23.10
N VAL A 57 -26.48 -1.81 -21.86
CA VAL A 57 -25.35 -2.51 -21.20
C VAL A 57 -25.64 -3.99 -20.98
N LYS A 58 -26.87 -4.33 -20.55
CA LYS A 58 -27.28 -5.73 -20.33
C LYS A 58 -27.42 -6.53 -21.62
N GLY A 59 -27.80 -5.88 -22.70
CA GLY A 59 -27.91 -6.51 -24.02
C GLY A 59 -26.56 -6.74 -24.70
N ALA A 60 -25.46 -6.27 -24.11
CA ALA A 60 -24.15 -6.39 -24.72
C ALA A 60 -23.63 -7.83 -24.75
N ASP A 61 -23.06 -8.28 -25.87
CA ASP A 61 -22.46 -9.61 -25.98
C ASP A 61 -21.19 -9.71 -25.10
N PRO A 62 -21.18 -10.55 -24.05
CA PRO A 62 -20.06 -10.65 -23.13
C PRO A 62 -18.78 -11.23 -23.77
N TRP A 63 -18.89 -12.06 -24.81
CA TRP A 63 -17.75 -12.68 -25.46
C TRP A 63 -17.01 -11.70 -26.37
N ILE A 64 -17.76 -10.87 -27.09
CA ILE A 64 -17.18 -9.78 -27.88
C ILE A 64 -16.53 -8.75 -26.94
N LEU A 65 -17.14 -8.46 -25.79
CA LEU A 65 -16.52 -7.63 -24.75
C LEU A 65 -15.24 -8.24 -24.18
N LEU A 66 -15.19 -9.55 -23.96
CA LEU A 66 -13.98 -10.25 -23.51
C LEU A 66 -12.85 -10.17 -24.55
N LEU A 67 -13.19 -10.32 -25.84
CA LEU A 67 -12.23 -10.14 -26.92
C LEU A 67 -11.72 -8.70 -26.99
N SER A 68 -12.62 -7.72 -26.88
CA SER A 68 -12.28 -6.30 -26.80
C SER A 68 -11.35 -5.99 -25.62
N PHE A 69 -11.64 -6.55 -24.44
CA PHE A 69 -10.82 -6.40 -23.24
C PHE A 69 -9.42 -7.03 -23.43
N SER A 70 -9.34 -8.18 -24.11
CA SER A 70 -8.07 -8.84 -24.43
C SER A 70 -7.20 -8.00 -25.35
N LEU A 71 -7.78 -7.34 -26.36
CA LEU A 71 -7.05 -6.39 -27.22
C LEU A 71 -6.53 -5.19 -26.44
N HIS A 72 -7.30 -4.70 -25.47
CA HIS A 72 -6.87 -3.63 -24.58
C HIS A 72 -5.63 -4.06 -23.76
N ALA A 73 -5.63 -5.29 -23.23
CA ALA A 73 -4.47 -5.88 -22.54
C ALA A 73 -3.25 -6.06 -23.46
N VAL A 74 -3.45 -6.39 -24.74
CA VAL A 74 -2.37 -6.43 -25.75
C VAL A 74 -1.79 -5.03 -25.98
N GLY A 75 -2.63 -4.02 -26.18
CA GLY A 75 -2.19 -2.64 -26.37
C GLY A 75 -1.41 -2.10 -25.17
N TYR A 76 -1.80 -2.55 -23.99
CA TYR A 76 -1.12 -2.28 -22.74
C TYR A 76 0.29 -2.92 -22.68
N TYR A 77 0.43 -4.21 -23.02
CA TYR A 77 1.73 -4.88 -23.10
C TYR A 77 2.64 -4.22 -24.15
N ALA A 78 2.10 -3.89 -25.32
CA ALA A 78 2.84 -3.21 -26.37
C ALA A 78 3.31 -1.81 -25.95
N SER A 79 2.54 -1.09 -25.10
CA SER A 79 2.97 0.18 -24.52
C SER A 79 4.14 0.01 -23.54
N ALA A 80 4.12 -1.03 -22.70
CA ALA A 80 5.24 -1.36 -21.81
C ALA A 80 6.50 -1.79 -22.60
N TYR A 81 6.32 -2.55 -23.68
CA TYR A 81 7.42 -2.94 -24.57
C TYR A 81 8.03 -1.73 -25.29
N ARG A 82 7.18 -0.81 -25.77
CA ARG A 82 7.64 0.47 -26.35
C ARG A 82 8.45 1.28 -25.35
N TRP A 83 7.99 1.33 -24.09
CA TRP A 83 8.75 1.96 -23.01
C TRP A 83 10.12 1.30 -22.82
N ARG A 84 10.22 -0.03 -22.92
CA ARG A 84 11.51 -0.75 -22.88
C ARG A 84 12.46 -0.33 -23.99
N ILE A 85 11.99 -0.20 -25.24
CA ILE A 85 12.80 0.24 -26.39
C ILE A 85 13.45 1.60 -26.08
N LEU A 86 12.65 2.54 -25.58
CA LEU A 86 13.13 3.88 -25.23
C LEU A 86 14.03 3.88 -23.97
N ALA A 87 13.77 3.01 -23.00
CA ALA A 87 14.62 2.86 -21.84
C ALA A 87 16.01 2.31 -22.21
N LEU A 88 16.06 1.28 -23.06
CA LEU A 88 17.30 0.69 -23.59
C LEU A 88 18.13 1.72 -24.38
N ALA A 89 17.48 2.60 -25.14
CA ALA A 89 18.15 3.70 -25.85
C ALA A 89 18.96 4.63 -24.92
N GLN A 90 18.57 4.70 -23.64
CA GLN A 90 19.23 5.49 -22.59
C GLN A 90 20.12 4.67 -21.64
N ASN A 91 20.40 3.41 -21.99
CA ASN A 91 21.10 2.42 -21.16
C ASN A 91 20.37 2.09 -19.85
N MET A 92 19.04 2.06 -19.88
CA MET A 92 18.21 1.60 -18.76
C MET A 92 17.56 0.27 -19.13
N ASP A 93 18.19 -0.85 -18.75
CA ASP A 93 17.61 -2.17 -19.00
C ASP A 93 16.70 -2.59 -17.85
N MET A 94 15.43 -2.78 -18.17
CA MET A 94 14.41 -3.25 -17.25
C MET A 94 13.64 -4.39 -17.94
N PRO A 95 13.34 -5.48 -17.24
CA PRO A 95 12.57 -6.56 -17.82
C PRO A 95 11.14 -6.08 -18.15
N VAL A 96 10.57 -6.60 -19.25
CA VAL A 96 9.24 -6.20 -19.71
C VAL A 96 8.19 -6.44 -18.62
N SER A 97 8.30 -7.52 -17.85
CA SER A 97 7.40 -7.82 -16.72
C SER A 97 7.37 -6.70 -15.67
N TYR A 98 8.53 -6.11 -15.36
CA TYR A 98 8.62 -4.98 -14.44
C TYR A 98 7.91 -3.74 -15.02
N LEU A 99 8.13 -3.46 -16.29
CA LEU A 99 7.52 -2.32 -16.98
C LEU A 99 6.00 -2.50 -17.12
N VAL A 100 5.53 -3.71 -17.40
CA VAL A 100 4.11 -4.11 -17.42
C VAL A 100 3.51 -3.91 -16.03
N ASN A 101 4.16 -4.30 -14.94
CA ASN A 101 3.64 -4.05 -13.59
C ASN A 101 3.61 -2.55 -13.26
N SER A 102 4.66 -1.81 -13.61
CA SER A 102 4.75 -0.38 -13.39
C SER A 102 3.67 0.39 -14.16
N TYR A 103 3.37 -0.02 -15.40
CA TYR A 103 2.26 0.54 -16.18
C TYR A 103 0.90 0.28 -15.51
N ALA A 104 0.76 -0.77 -14.69
CA ALA A 104 -0.54 -1.19 -14.13
C ALA A 104 -0.83 -0.27 -12.96
N VAL A 105 0.18 -0.14 -12.10
CA VAL A 105 0.21 0.84 -11.02
C VAL A 105 -0.02 2.25 -11.59
N ALA A 106 0.61 2.60 -12.71
CA ALA A 106 0.37 3.89 -13.36
C ALA A 106 -1.11 4.10 -13.74
N MET A 107 -1.78 3.07 -14.27
CA MET A 107 -3.21 3.12 -14.60
C MET A 107 -4.08 3.35 -13.37
N PHE A 108 -3.76 2.70 -12.25
CA PHE A 108 -4.42 2.95 -10.96
C PHE A 108 -4.33 4.44 -10.57
N PHE A 109 -3.13 5.00 -10.58
CA PHE A 109 -2.93 6.40 -10.22
C PHE A 109 -3.55 7.38 -11.22
N ASN A 110 -3.57 7.04 -12.51
CA ASN A 110 -4.26 7.85 -13.52
C ASN A 110 -5.78 7.89 -13.27
N ASN A 111 -6.38 6.81 -12.78
CA ASN A 111 -7.81 6.76 -12.47
C ASN A 111 -8.19 7.56 -11.22
N ILE A 112 -7.30 7.64 -10.23
CA ILE A 112 -7.57 8.30 -8.93
C ILE A 112 -7.15 9.77 -8.93
N LEU A 113 -6.05 10.10 -9.59
CA LEU A 113 -5.52 11.46 -9.57
C LEU A 113 -6.30 12.36 -10.53
N PRO A 114 -6.53 13.64 -10.19
CA PRO A 114 -7.27 14.59 -11.03
C PRO A 114 -6.52 15.00 -12.31
N THR A 115 -5.36 14.40 -12.56
CA THR A 115 -4.49 14.67 -13.69
C THR A 115 -4.00 13.36 -14.30
N THR A 116 -4.04 13.27 -15.62
CA THR A 116 -3.49 12.15 -16.42
C THR A 116 -1.95 12.09 -16.43
N ILE A 117 -1.27 12.92 -15.64
CA ILE A 117 0.19 12.96 -15.51
C ILE A 117 0.65 12.17 -14.27
N GLY A 118 -0.27 11.88 -13.33
CA GLY A 118 0.04 11.25 -12.07
C GLY A 118 0.65 9.85 -12.20
N GLY A 119 0.05 8.99 -13.03
CA GLY A 119 0.58 7.64 -13.32
C GLY A 119 1.90 7.66 -14.07
N ASP A 120 2.12 8.64 -14.95
CA ASP A 120 3.40 8.80 -15.65
C ASP A 120 4.55 9.17 -14.70
N MET A 121 4.25 9.94 -13.65
CA MET A 121 5.23 10.22 -12.59
C MET A 121 5.56 8.97 -11.79
N VAL A 122 4.61 8.06 -11.58
CA VAL A 122 4.86 6.77 -10.92
C VAL A 122 5.80 5.91 -11.76
N ARG A 123 5.61 5.85 -13.08
CA ARG A 123 6.52 5.14 -14.00
C ARG A 123 7.93 5.73 -13.98
N ALA A 124 8.05 7.05 -14.04
CA ALA A 124 9.34 7.72 -13.94
C ALA A 124 10.01 7.47 -12.57
N TYR A 125 9.22 7.47 -11.49
CA TYR A 125 9.67 7.13 -10.15
C TYR A 125 10.14 5.69 -10.05
N ASP A 126 9.45 4.74 -10.68
CA ASP A 126 9.79 3.32 -10.67
C ASP A 126 11.15 3.05 -11.31
N SER A 127 11.40 3.65 -12.48
CA SER A 127 12.72 3.58 -13.11
C SER A 127 13.80 4.23 -12.24
N TRP A 128 13.52 5.37 -11.62
CA TRP A 128 14.48 6.01 -10.72
C TRP A 128 14.80 5.12 -9.51
N ARG A 129 13.78 4.48 -8.93
CA ARG A 129 13.92 3.57 -7.79
C ARG A 129 14.76 2.34 -8.10
N LYS A 130 14.78 1.89 -9.37
CA LYS A 130 15.68 0.82 -9.85
C LYS A 130 17.15 1.24 -9.97
N GLY A 131 17.51 2.46 -9.56
CA GLY A 131 18.88 2.97 -9.58
C GLY A 131 19.22 3.79 -10.82
N PHE A 132 18.26 4.03 -11.73
CA PHE A 132 18.51 4.82 -12.93
C PHE A 132 18.43 6.33 -12.66
N PRO A 133 19.15 7.17 -13.46
CA PRO A 133 19.14 8.61 -13.24
C PRO A 133 17.73 9.22 -13.39
N LYS A 134 17.29 9.96 -12.37
CA LYS A 134 15.96 10.61 -12.31
C LYS A 134 15.57 11.36 -13.59
N MET A 135 16.49 12.16 -14.13
CA MET A 135 16.25 12.93 -15.36
C MET A 135 16.04 12.05 -16.59
N LYS A 136 16.78 10.94 -16.71
CA LYS A 136 16.59 9.97 -17.80
C LYS A 136 15.26 9.24 -17.69
N SER A 137 14.85 8.88 -16.48
CA SER A 137 13.56 8.22 -16.21
C SER A 137 12.37 9.10 -16.59
N ILE A 138 12.39 10.38 -16.19
CA ILE A 138 11.36 11.36 -16.57
C ILE A 138 11.37 11.58 -18.09
N ALA A 139 12.56 11.74 -18.68
CA ALA A 139 12.71 11.92 -20.12
C ALA A 139 12.12 10.76 -20.92
N THR A 140 12.42 9.50 -20.57
CA THR A 140 11.89 8.33 -21.28
C THR A 140 10.37 8.33 -21.31
N VAL A 141 9.71 8.55 -20.17
CA VAL A 141 8.24 8.57 -20.09
C VAL A 141 7.68 9.75 -20.89
N GLY A 142 8.33 10.92 -20.84
CA GLY A 142 7.95 12.07 -21.65
C GLY A 142 8.04 11.81 -23.16
N VAL A 143 9.14 11.20 -23.62
CA VAL A 143 9.34 10.83 -25.04
C VAL A 143 8.33 9.80 -25.49
N GLU A 144 8.10 8.77 -24.67
CA GLU A 144 7.11 7.73 -24.90
C GLU A 144 5.71 8.36 -25.10
N ARG A 145 5.26 9.21 -24.18
CA ARG A 145 3.96 9.89 -24.28
C ARG A 145 3.86 10.77 -25.52
N PHE A 146 4.93 11.50 -25.85
CA PHE A 146 4.96 12.39 -27.00
C PHE A 146 4.86 11.62 -28.34
N ILE A 147 5.57 10.50 -28.48
CA ILE A 147 5.48 9.65 -29.68
C ILE A 147 4.08 9.05 -29.83
N GLY A 148 3.47 8.61 -28.72
CA GLY A 148 2.10 8.11 -28.72
C GLY A 148 1.09 9.16 -29.15
N LEU A 149 1.20 10.38 -28.61
CA LEU A 149 0.40 11.54 -29.01
C LEU A 149 0.58 11.89 -30.50
N PHE A 150 1.82 11.82 -30.99
CA PHE A 150 2.10 12.14 -32.39
C PHE A 150 1.43 11.13 -33.33
N ALA A 151 1.52 9.84 -33.00
CA ALA A 151 0.82 8.79 -33.75
C ALA A 151 -0.71 9.02 -33.76
N LEU A 152 -1.28 9.40 -32.62
CA LEU A 152 -2.71 9.73 -32.54
C LEU A 152 -3.10 10.92 -33.44
N VAL A 153 -2.29 11.99 -33.46
CA VAL A 153 -2.53 13.16 -34.32
C VAL A 153 -2.41 12.81 -35.80
N VAL A 154 -1.46 11.95 -36.19
CA VAL A 154 -1.37 11.45 -37.57
C VAL A 154 -2.66 10.75 -37.98
N PHE A 155 -3.21 9.89 -37.12
CA PHE A 155 -4.50 9.25 -37.38
C PHE A 155 -5.66 10.25 -37.42
N ALA A 156 -5.66 11.26 -36.54
CA ALA A 156 -6.67 12.32 -36.55
C ALA A 156 -6.62 13.17 -37.84
N ILE A 157 -5.45 13.41 -38.43
CA ILE A 157 -5.33 14.09 -39.73
C ILE A 157 -5.96 13.23 -40.83
N ILE A 158 -5.61 11.95 -40.90
CA ILE A 158 -6.13 11.03 -41.90
C ILE A 158 -7.66 10.93 -41.76
N ALA A 159 -8.15 10.81 -40.54
CA ALA A 159 -9.57 10.81 -40.19
C ALA A 159 -10.33 12.04 -40.73
N VAL A 160 -9.80 13.23 -40.45
CA VAL A 160 -10.43 14.50 -40.84
C VAL A 160 -10.34 14.72 -42.35
N ALA A 161 -9.24 14.31 -43.00
CA ALA A 161 -9.09 14.40 -44.45
C ALA A 161 -10.08 13.51 -45.21
N LEU A 162 -10.40 12.33 -44.67
CA LEU A 162 -11.28 11.35 -45.31
C LEU A 162 -12.78 11.59 -45.06
N THR A 163 -13.16 12.50 -44.15
CA THR A 163 -14.56 12.61 -43.68
C THR A 163 -15.16 13.99 -43.89
N ARG A 164 -15.95 14.14 -44.96
CA ARG A 164 -16.65 15.39 -45.28
C ARG A 164 -17.74 15.75 -44.26
N GLU A 165 -18.43 14.75 -43.69
CA GLU A 165 -19.53 14.91 -42.71
C GLU A 165 -19.10 15.63 -41.43
N ILE A 166 -17.87 15.38 -40.95
CA ILE A 166 -17.35 16.04 -39.74
C ILE A 166 -16.92 17.46 -40.06
N ASN A 167 -16.30 17.68 -41.23
CA ASN A 167 -15.85 19.00 -41.65
C ASN A 167 -17.00 20.00 -41.85
N THR A 168 -18.19 19.52 -42.20
CA THR A 168 -19.39 20.37 -42.29
C THR A 168 -19.97 20.70 -40.92
N ARG A 169 -19.92 19.75 -39.96
CA ARG A 169 -20.47 19.94 -38.60
C ARG A 169 -19.55 20.76 -37.68
N VAL A 170 -18.24 20.62 -37.83
CA VAL A 170 -17.23 21.34 -37.04
C VAL A 170 -16.27 22.06 -37.98
N PRO A 171 -16.64 23.26 -38.48
CA PRO A 171 -15.77 24.06 -39.32
C PRO A 171 -14.43 24.30 -38.61
N MET A 172 -13.34 24.36 -39.38
CA MET A 172 -11.96 24.58 -38.89
C MET A 172 -11.34 23.47 -38.03
N LEU A 173 -12.00 22.32 -37.79
CA LEU A 173 -11.37 21.20 -37.08
C LEU A 173 -10.06 20.75 -37.76
N TRP A 174 -10.07 20.66 -39.09
CA TRP A 174 -8.90 20.33 -39.90
C TRP A 174 -7.73 21.30 -39.67
N LEU A 175 -8.01 22.61 -39.53
CA LEU A 175 -6.99 23.62 -39.30
C LEU A 175 -6.31 23.39 -37.95
N TRP A 176 -7.08 23.15 -36.89
CA TRP A 176 -6.52 22.89 -35.55
C TRP A 176 -5.70 21.61 -35.50
N VAL A 177 -6.18 20.53 -36.14
CA VAL A 177 -5.44 19.27 -36.21
C VAL A 177 -4.11 19.44 -36.97
N VAL A 178 -4.12 20.17 -38.09
CA VAL A 178 -2.90 20.50 -38.85
C VAL A 178 -1.95 21.37 -38.05
N ILE A 179 -2.44 22.40 -37.34
CA ILE A 179 -1.61 23.24 -36.46
C ILE A 179 -0.94 22.37 -35.38
N CYS A 180 -1.70 21.50 -34.71
CA CYS A 180 -1.15 20.58 -33.72
C CYS A 180 -0.09 19.65 -34.32
N PHE A 181 -0.33 19.09 -35.50
CA PHE A 181 0.65 18.27 -36.19
C PHE A 181 1.93 19.04 -36.50
N VAL A 182 1.83 20.25 -37.06
CA VAL A 182 3.00 21.08 -37.40
C VAL A 182 3.81 21.41 -36.13
N LEU A 183 3.15 21.76 -35.03
CA LEU A 183 3.82 22.03 -33.75
C LEU A 183 4.56 20.79 -33.23
N MET A 184 3.92 19.62 -33.26
CA MET A 184 4.55 18.37 -32.83
C MET A 184 5.67 17.93 -33.77
N TRP A 185 5.50 18.12 -35.08
CA TRP A 185 6.52 17.85 -36.08
C TRP A 185 7.76 18.73 -35.87
N VAL A 186 7.58 20.02 -35.60
CA VAL A 186 8.67 20.95 -35.29
C VAL A 186 9.44 20.51 -34.04
N VAL A 187 8.74 20.01 -33.02
CA VAL A 187 9.38 19.41 -31.83
C VAL A 187 10.15 18.14 -32.21
N LEU A 188 9.55 17.21 -32.98
CA LEU A 188 10.23 16.00 -33.48
C LEU A 188 11.51 16.32 -34.26
N GLN A 189 11.51 17.35 -35.10
CA GLN A 189 12.70 17.77 -35.83
C GLN A 189 13.84 18.17 -34.89
N GLY A 190 13.56 18.82 -33.76
CA GLY A 190 14.55 19.13 -32.72
C GLY A 190 15.09 17.91 -31.95
N ILE A 191 14.36 16.80 -31.99
CA ILE A 191 14.70 15.51 -31.35
C ILE A 191 15.54 14.65 -32.29
N PHE A 192 15.13 14.53 -33.56
CA PHE A 192 15.75 13.67 -34.57
C PHE A 192 16.98 14.29 -35.25
N LEU A 193 17.11 15.62 -35.31
CA LEU A 193 18.23 16.30 -35.98
C LEU A 193 19.35 16.71 -35.01
N GLN A 194 20.61 16.46 -35.38
CA GLN A 194 21.81 16.92 -34.66
C GLN A 194 21.92 18.46 -34.65
N GLN A 195 22.68 19.02 -33.69
CA GLN A 195 22.73 20.46 -33.31
C GLN A 195 23.04 21.48 -34.43
N GLY A 196 23.36 21.07 -35.67
CA GLY A 196 23.52 21.97 -36.82
C GLY A 196 22.36 21.99 -37.83
N LYS A 197 21.41 21.05 -37.74
CA LYS A 197 20.36 20.84 -38.77
C LYS A 197 18.96 21.30 -38.36
N ALA A 198 18.69 21.53 -37.08
CA ALA A 198 17.40 22.04 -36.57
C ALA A 198 17.22 23.56 -36.78
N LYS A 199 17.59 24.08 -37.97
CA LYS A 199 17.61 25.52 -38.30
C LYS A 199 16.23 26.19 -38.18
N VAL A 200 15.16 25.44 -38.44
CA VAL A 200 13.77 25.95 -38.41
C VAL A 200 13.31 26.19 -36.98
N LEU A 201 13.57 25.24 -36.06
CA LEU A 201 13.17 25.35 -34.65
C LEU A 201 13.87 26.53 -33.97
N THR A 202 15.18 26.69 -34.17
CA THR A 202 15.95 27.79 -33.57
C THR A 202 15.53 29.16 -34.11
N LYS A 203 15.15 29.25 -35.40
CA LYS A 203 14.66 30.49 -36.01
C LYS A 203 13.28 30.90 -35.46
N ILE A 204 12.35 29.95 -35.29
CA ILE A 204 11.01 30.21 -34.73
C ILE A 204 11.11 30.61 -33.25
N LEU A 205 11.93 29.93 -32.46
CA LEU A 205 12.10 30.22 -31.03
C LEU A 205 12.74 31.59 -30.75
N ASN A 206 13.38 32.22 -31.73
CA ASN A 206 14.00 33.53 -31.61
C ASN A 206 13.11 34.69 -32.09
N LEU A 207 11.88 34.42 -32.55
CA LEU A 207 10.92 35.48 -32.90
C LEU A 207 10.39 36.21 -31.65
N PRO A 208 10.21 37.55 -31.70
CA PRO A 208 9.60 38.30 -30.61
C PRO A 208 8.16 37.79 -30.36
N GLY A 209 7.82 37.56 -29.08
CA GLY A 209 6.52 37.00 -28.66
C GLY A 209 6.55 35.52 -28.25
N PHE A 210 7.57 34.75 -28.66
CA PHE A 210 7.67 33.32 -28.35
C PHE A 210 8.51 32.99 -27.09
N SER A 211 8.79 33.95 -26.22
CA SER A 211 9.70 33.75 -25.06
C SER A 211 9.19 32.71 -24.04
N LEU A 212 7.88 32.66 -23.81
CA LEU A 212 7.21 31.65 -22.97
C LEU A 212 7.28 30.26 -23.61
N PHE A 213 7.01 30.18 -24.91
CA PHE A 213 7.11 28.95 -25.68
C PHE A 213 8.56 28.45 -25.76
N LYS A 214 9.54 29.34 -25.91
CA LYS A 214 10.98 29.04 -25.85
C LYS A 214 11.40 28.44 -24.52
N LYS A 215 10.94 29.00 -23.40
CA LYS A 215 11.20 28.42 -22.06
C LYS A 215 10.58 27.03 -21.92
N PHE A 216 9.36 26.84 -22.41
CA PHE A 216 8.69 25.53 -22.40
C PHE A 216 9.42 24.50 -23.28
N VAL A 217 9.73 24.86 -24.52
CA VAL A 217 10.43 24.00 -25.48
C VAL A 217 11.83 23.67 -24.99
N ASN A 218 12.61 24.60 -24.44
CA ASN A 218 13.94 24.30 -23.92
C ASN A 218 13.89 23.29 -22.75
N LYS A 219 12.94 23.47 -21.82
CA LYS A 219 12.76 22.56 -20.68
C LYS A 219 12.40 21.13 -21.11
N PHE A 220 11.65 20.97 -22.19
CA PHE A 220 11.34 19.67 -22.78
C PHE A 220 12.49 19.18 -23.67
N ALA A 221 13.11 20.04 -24.47
CA ALA A 221 14.20 19.73 -25.38
C ALA A 221 15.39 19.11 -24.63
N ASP A 222 15.72 19.58 -23.43
CA ASP A 222 16.77 19.00 -22.59
C ASP A 222 16.47 17.53 -22.22
N ALA A 223 15.20 17.18 -22.01
CA ALA A 223 14.77 15.80 -21.78
C ALA A 223 14.87 14.94 -23.05
N PHE A 224 14.69 15.53 -24.23
CA PHE A 224 14.81 14.83 -25.51
C PHE A 224 16.23 14.75 -26.07
N VAL A 225 17.15 15.62 -25.61
CA VAL A 225 18.58 15.60 -26.00
C VAL A 225 19.20 14.24 -25.75
N SER A 226 18.77 13.52 -24.70
CA SER A 226 19.28 12.19 -24.36
C SER A 226 18.94 11.09 -25.39
N PHE A 227 17.99 11.34 -26.30
CA PHE A 227 17.60 10.43 -27.38
C PHE A 227 18.20 10.80 -28.75
N ARG A 228 19.01 11.86 -28.83
CA ARG A 228 19.64 12.27 -30.09
C ARG A 228 20.56 11.17 -30.62
N GLY A 229 20.43 10.87 -31.90
CA GLY A 229 21.20 9.81 -32.57
C GLY A 229 20.67 8.38 -32.36
N LYS A 230 19.61 8.21 -31.57
CA LYS A 230 18.92 6.91 -31.35
C LYS A 230 17.76 6.72 -32.33
N ASN A 231 18.02 6.96 -33.61
CA ASN A 231 16.98 7.05 -34.64
C ASN A 231 16.24 5.72 -34.84
N LYS A 232 16.94 4.59 -34.72
CA LYS A 232 16.36 3.25 -34.86
C LYS A 232 15.30 3.00 -33.79
N GLU A 233 15.62 3.29 -32.53
CA GLU A 233 14.73 3.11 -31.39
C GLU A 233 13.51 4.03 -31.46
N LEU A 234 13.71 5.27 -31.90
CA LEU A 234 12.61 6.23 -32.09
C LEU A 234 11.67 5.82 -33.23
N VAL A 235 12.21 5.33 -34.35
CA VAL A 235 11.41 4.82 -35.49
C VAL A 235 10.61 3.58 -35.08
N TYR A 236 11.22 2.62 -34.39
CA TYR A 236 10.49 1.46 -33.88
C TYR A 236 9.41 1.82 -32.87
N SER A 237 9.69 2.76 -31.97
CA SER A 237 8.69 3.28 -31.04
C SER A 237 7.52 3.95 -31.78
N LEU A 238 7.78 4.70 -32.84
CA LEU A 238 6.73 5.31 -33.67
C LEU A 238 5.92 4.27 -34.43
N ALA A 239 6.57 3.30 -35.08
CA ALA A 239 5.88 2.23 -35.79
C ALA A 239 4.97 1.43 -34.86
N LEU A 240 5.46 1.08 -33.67
CA LEU A 240 4.66 0.40 -32.65
C LEU A 240 3.49 1.28 -32.16
N SER A 241 3.68 2.60 -32.06
CA SER A 241 2.61 3.54 -31.70
C SER A 241 1.52 3.62 -32.77
N LEU A 242 1.87 3.55 -34.06
CA LEU A 242 0.90 3.51 -35.15
C LEU A 242 0.11 2.19 -35.14
N LEU A 243 0.79 1.05 -34.94
CA LEU A 243 0.13 -0.26 -34.79
C LEU A 243 -0.81 -0.29 -33.58
N LEU A 244 -0.41 0.33 -32.47
CA LEU A 244 -1.25 0.50 -31.29
C LEU A 244 -2.53 1.29 -31.59
N GLN A 245 -2.49 2.32 -32.45
CA GLN A 245 -3.71 3.04 -32.84
C GLN A 245 -4.70 2.13 -33.58
N ILE A 246 -4.22 1.25 -34.44
CA ILE A 246 -5.07 0.27 -35.14
C ILE A 246 -5.71 -0.69 -34.13
N ASN A 247 -4.94 -1.21 -33.18
CA ASN A 247 -5.45 -2.05 -32.10
C ASN A 247 -6.53 -1.33 -31.27
N VAL A 248 -6.32 -0.05 -30.95
CA VAL A 248 -7.28 0.78 -30.21
C VAL A 248 -8.57 0.98 -31.00
N ILE A 249 -8.49 1.29 -32.30
CA ILE A 249 -9.67 1.42 -33.17
C ILE A 249 -10.46 0.12 -33.21
N PHE A 250 -9.79 -1.02 -33.34
CA PHE A 250 -10.44 -2.33 -33.38
C PHE A 250 -11.07 -2.69 -32.03
N HIS A 251 -10.40 -2.40 -30.91
CA HIS A 251 -10.94 -2.55 -29.55
C HIS A 251 -12.28 -1.81 -29.38
N TYR A 252 -12.34 -0.55 -29.79
CA TYR A 252 -13.57 0.25 -29.71
C TYR A 252 -14.64 -0.21 -30.69
N TYR A 253 -14.27 -0.65 -31.90
CA TYR A 253 -15.21 -1.26 -32.84
C TYR A 253 -15.89 -2.50 -32.23
N LEU A 254 -15.15 -3.37 -31.55
CA LEU A 254 -15.75 -4.53 -30.89
C LEU A 254 -16.73 -4.15 -29.76
N ILE A 255 -16.53 -3.03 -29.07
CA ILE A 255 -17.52 -2.54 -28.09
C ILE A 255 -18.82 -2.12 -28.80
N SER A 256 -18.71 -1.53 -29.99
CA SER A 256 -19.85 -1.18 -30.83
C SER A 256 -20.62 -2.42 -31.28
N GLU A 257 -19.91 -3.44 -31.78
CA GLU A 257 -20.49 -4.72 -32.17
C GLU A 257 -21.14 -5.44 -31.00
N ALA A 258 -20.49 -5.46 -29.83
CA ALA A 258 -21.05 -6.05 -28.63
C ALA A 258 -22.38 -5.40 -28.24
N LEU A 259 -22.54 -4.09 -28.46
CA LEU A 259 -23.76 -3.35 -28.19
C LEU A 259 -24.81 -3.44 -29.30
N GLY A 260 -24.55 -4.16 -30.39
CA GLY A 260 -25.45 -4.26 -31.54
C GLY A 260 -25.60 -2.94 -32.31
N LEU A 261 -24.57 -2.08 -32.30
CA LEU A 261 -24.59 -0.82 -33.06
C LEU A 261 -24.18 -1.08 -34.51
N GLU A 262 -25.08 -0.80 -35.46
CA GLU A 262 -24.86 -0.97 -36.91
C GLU A 262 -23.97 0.14 -37.53
N ILE A 263 -22.81 0.42 -36.93
CA ILE A 263 -21.88 1.44 -37.39
C ILE A 263 -20.73 0.79 -38.17
N PRO A 264 -20.52 1.15 -39.45
CA PRO A 264 -19.45 0.55 -40.25
C PRO A 264 -18.05 0.77 -39.64
N PHE A 265 -17.22 -0.27 -39.62
CA PHE A 265 -15.85 -0.25 -39.08
C PHE A 265 -15.03 0.97 -39.56
N ILE A 266 -15.17 1.36 -40.83
CA ILE A 266 -14.44 2.49 -41.41
C ILE A 266 -14.70 3.81 -40.68
N LYS A 267 -15.87 3.98 -40.06
CA LYS A 267 -16.20 5.19 -39.30
C LYS A 267 -15.40 5.29 -37.99
N PHE A 268 -14.99 4.16 -37.39
CA PHE A 268 -14.18 4.15 -36.17
C PHE A 268 -12.76 4.70 -36.37
N TRP A 269 -12.22 4.62 -37.60
CA TRP A 269 -10.96 5.27 -37.96
C TRP A 269 -11.00 6.78 -37.82
N VAL A 270 -12.20 7.35 -37.75
CA VAL A 270 -12.43 8.78 -37.65
C VAL A 270 -12.85 9.16 -36.23
N ILE A 271 -13.84 8.44 -35.70
CA ILE A 271 -14.42 8.71 -34.38
C ILE A 271 -13.36 8.57 -33.28
N ILE A 272 -12.60 7.47 -33.27
CA ILE A 272 -11.73 7.13 -32.14
C ILE A 272 -10.51 8.05 -32.04
N PRO A 273 -9.73 8.31 -33.11
CA PRO A 273 -8.59 9.22 -32.99
C PRO A 273 -8.97 10.63 -32.55
N ILE A 274 -10.07 11.16 -33.07
CA ILE A 274 -10.57 12.50 -32.71
C ILE A 274 -11.09 12.50 -31.27
N ALA A 275 -11.90 11.51 -30.88
CA ALA A 275 -12.45 11.44 -29.54
C ALA A 275 -11.33 11.31 -28.48
N LEU A 276 -10.33 10.46 -28.72
CA LEU A 276 -9.21 10.30 -27.80
C LEU A 276 -8.32 11.55 -27.75
N PHE A 277 -8.10 12.21 -28.89
CA PHE A 277 -7.35 13.47 -28.93
C PHE A 277 -8.02 14.57 -28.11
N VAL A 278 -9.33 14.76 -28.25
CA VAL A 278 -10.09 15.76 -27.48
C VAL A 278 -10.08 15.42 -25.98
N GLN A 279 -10.20 14.15 -25.61
CA GLN A 279 -10.14 13.69 -24.22
C GLN A 279 -8.77 13.94 -23.54
N MET A 280 -7.70 14.08 -24.32
CA MET A 280 -6.37 14.40 -23.78
C MET A 280 -6.23 15.85 -23.37
N VAL A 281 -7.09 16.74 -23.87
CA VAL A 281 -7.08 18.14 -23.45
C VAL A 281 -7.57 18.20 -22.00
N PRO A 282 -6.79 18.80 -21.08
CA PRO A 282 -7.10 18.78 -19.65
C PRO A 282 -8.19 19.78 -19.29
N LEU A 283 -9.38 19.66 -19.90
CA LEU A 283 -10.57 20.48 -19.66
C LEU A 283 -11.49 19.89 -18.59
N SER A 284 -11.45 18.56 -18.41
CA SER A 284 -12.25 17.82 -17.44
C SER A 284 -11.39 16.84 -16.64
N ILE A 285 -11.95 16.24 -15.58
CA ILE A 285 -11.25 15.21 -14.80
C ILE A 285 -11.28 13.90 -15.59
N ASN A 286 -10.11 13.44 -16.05
CA ASN A 286 -9.94 12.19 -16.80
C ASN A 286 -10.88 12.03 -18.02
N GLY A 287 -11.27 13.14 -18.65
CA GLY A 287 -12.19 13.11 -19.79
C GLY A 287 -13.66 12.90 -19.42
N ILE A 288 -14.02 12.74 -18.13
CA ILE A 288 -15.40 12.50 -17.67
C ILE A 288 -16.29 13.68 -18.07
N GLY A 289 -17.45 13.38 -18.65
CA GLY A 289 -18.39 14.33 -19.24
C GLY A 289 -18.06 14.62 -20.69
N ILE A 290 -16.80 14.90 -21.02
CA ILE A 290 -16.35 15.14 -22.40
C ILE A 290 -16.47 13.86 -23.22
N ARG A 291 -16.01 12.72 -22.70
CA ARG A 291 -16.02 11.43 -23.38
C ARG A 291 -17.44 10.99 -23.75
N GLU A 292 -18.37 11.04 -22.81
CA GLU A 292 -19.76 10.64 -23.03
C GLU A 292 -20.41 11.52 -24.11
N ASN A 293 -20.19 12.84 -24.05
CA ASN A 293 -20.72 13.77 -25.04
C ASN A 293 -20.07 13.57 -26.43
N LEU A 294 -18.77 13.26 -26.50
CA LEU A 294 -18.10 12.97 -27.77
C LEU A 294 -18.66 11.71 -28.43
N TYR A 295 -18.88 10.64 -27.67
CA TYR A 295 -19.43 9.41 -28.24
C TYR A 295 -20.90 9.56 -28.61
N VAL A 296 -21.72 10.27 -27.81
CA VAL A 296 -23.10 10.60 -28.20
C VAL A 296 -23.12 11.44 -29.49
N PHE A 297 -22.23 12.42 -29.61
CA PHE A 297 -22.13 13.22 -30.84
C PHE A 297 -21.70 12.36 -32.04
N PHE A 298 -20.56 11.66 -31.94
CA PHE A 298 -19.99 10.96 -33.08
C PHE A 298 -20.74 9.70 -33.49
N LEU A 299 -21.17 8.87 -32.55
CA LEU A 299 -21.95 7.67 -32.86
C LEU A 299 -23.38 8.04 -33.29
N GLY A 300 -23.92 9.14 -32.76
CA GLY A 300 -25.21 9.68 -33.17
C GLY A 300 -25.26 10.16 -34.62
N LEU A 301 -24.14 10.60 -35.20
CA LEU A 301 -24.04 10.89 -36.65
C LEU A 301 -24.30 9.66 -37.52
N TYR A 302 -24.17 8.47 -36.94
CA TYR A 302 -24.35 7.17 -37.62
C TYR A 302 -25.55 6.39 -37.05
N GLY A 303 -26.48 7.08 -36.40
CA GLY A 303 -27.77 6.48 -35.97
C GLY A 303 -27.79 5.84 -34.59
N ALA A 304 -26.70 5.89 -33.80
CA ALA A 304 -26.75 5.42 -32.42
C ALA A 304 -27.62 6.34 -31.55
N SER A 305 -28.43 5.75 -30.67
CA SER A 305 -29.17 6.50 -29.65
C SER A 305 -28.21 7.07 -28.60
N ALA A 306 -28.63 8.13 -27.91
CA ALA A 306 -27.85 8.69 -26.81
C ALA A 306 -27.59 7.64 -25.71
N ALA A 307 -28.57 6.78 -25.43
CA ALA A 307 -28.47 5.72 -24.43
C ALA A 307 -27.38 4.69 -24.79
N SER A 308 -27.36 4.19 -26.02
CA SER A 308 -26.38 3.18 -26.45
C SER A 308 -24.97 3.77 -26.61
N ALA A 309 -24.84 5.04 -27.01
CA ALA A 309 -23.55 5.73 -27.06
C ALA A 309 -22.98 6.03 -25.65
N ILE A 310 -23.83 6.31 -24.65
CA ILE A 310 -23.40 6.41 -23.25
C ILE A 310 -22.98 5.04 -22.72
N ALA A 311 -23.75 3.98 -23.03
CA ALA A 311 -23.38 2.60 -22.68
C ALA A 311 -22.01 2.22 -23.25
N PHE A 312 -21.75 2.57 -24.52
CA PHE A 312 -20.45 2.42 -25.17
C PHE A 312 -19.32 3.12 -24.40
N SER A 313 -19.53 4.39 -24.02
CA SER A 313 -18.58 5.16 -23.21
C SER A 313 -18.29 4.50 -21.86
N TRP A 314 -19.33 4.03 -21.18
CA TRP A 314 -19.23 3.44 -19.85
C TRP A 314 -18.55 2.08 -19.87
N ILE A 315 -18.86 1.22 -20.85
CA ILE A 315 -18.17 -0.07 -21.02
C ILE A 315 -16.69 0.15 -21.29
N ALA A 316 -16.34 1.05 -22.23
CA ALA A 316 -14.95 1.39 -22.50
C ALA A 316 -14.21 1.90 -21.25
N TYR A 317 -14.87 2.74 -20.44
CA TYR A 317 -14.27 3.22 -19.20
C TYR A 317 -14.19 2.15 -18.11
N ALA A 318 -15.18 1.26 -18.01
CA ALA A 318 -15.16 0.16 -17.05
C ALA A 318 -13.97 -0.77 -17.28
N MET A 319 -13.62 -1.05 -18.53
CA MET A 319 -12.42 -1.83 -18.88
C MET A 319 -11.12 -1.16 -18.37
N ILE A 320 -11.02 0.16 -18.49
CA ILE A 320 -9.90 0.96 -17.95
C ILE A 320 -9.86 0.89 -16.41
N LEU A 321 -11.03 0.94 -15.76
CA LEU A 321 -11.14 0.82 -14.30
C LEU A 321 -10.73 -0.56 -13.80
N ILE A 322 -11.13 -1.64 -14.48
CA ILE A 322 -10.74 -3.01 -14.12
C ILE A 322 -9.22 -3.18 -14.13
N LEU A 323 -8.54 -2.69 -15.18
CA LEU A 323 -7.07 -2.70 -15.22
C LEU A 323 -6.45 -1.80 -14.15
N GLY A 324 -7.07 -0.66 -13.84
CA GLY A 324 -6.65 0.21 -12.75
C GLY A 324 -6.75 -0.47 -11.38
N VAL A 325 -7.84 -1.18 -11.09
CA VAL A 325 -8.00 -1.95 -9.85
C VAL A 325 -6.93 -3.02 -9.75
N PHE A 326 -6.68 -3.76 -10.84
CA PHE A 326 -5.58 -4.74 -10.90
C PHE A 326 -4.22 -4.08 -10.60
N GLY A 327 -3.97 -2.88 -11.15
CA GLY A 327 -2.80 -2.07 -10.83
C GLY A 327 -2.68 -1.66 -9.36
N GLY A 328 -3.81 -1.32 -8.72
CA GLY A 328 -3.86 -1.00 -7.29
C GLY A 328 -3.54 -2.21 -6.42
N ILE A 329 -4.05 -3.39 -6.79
CA ILE A 329 -3.69 -4.67 -6.14
C ILE A 329 -2.18 -4.91 -6.27
N LEU A 330 -1.63 -4.78 -7.48
CA LEU A 330 -0.19 -4.92 -7.70
C LEU A 330 0.64 -3.92 -6.89
N TYR A 331 0.16 -2.68 -6.72
CA TYR A 331 0.82 -1.67 -5.91
C TYR A 331 0.91 -2.08 -4.44
N ILE A 332 -0.17 -2.62 -3.86
CA ILE A 332 -0.21 -3.08 -2.46
C ILE A 332 0.77 -4.24 -2.24
N PHE A 333 0.85 -5.18 -3.18
CA PHE A 333 1.72 -6.35 -3.08
C PHE A 333 3.16 -6.12 -3.54
N ARG A 334 3.47 -4.93 -4.07
CA ARG A 334 4.81 -4.63 -4.54
C ARG A 334 5.75 -4.43 -3.35
N LYS A 335 6.69 -5.35 -3.18
CA LYS A 335 7.76 -5.22 -2.18
C LYS A 335 8.56 -3.94 -2.43
N GLU A 336 8.77 -3.17 -1.37
CA GLU A 336 9.67 -2.04 -1.38
C GLU A 336 11.12 -2.53 -1.51
N GLU A 337 11.69 -2.49 -2.72
CA GLU A 337 13.14 -2.61 -2.87
C GLU A 337 13.79 -1.38 -2.20
N LYS A 338 14.53 -1.62 -1.11
CA LYS A 338 15.37 -0.61 -0.48
C LYS A 338 16.49 -0.28 -1.46
N VAL A 339 16.69 1.01 -1.74
CA VAL A 339 17.84 1.48 -2.52
C VAL A 339 19.08 1.06 -1.74
N ASP A 340 19.93 0.24 -2.37
CA ASP A 340 21.18 -0.20 -1.78
C ASP A 340 22.10 1.01 -1.60
N ARG A 341 22.17 1.51 -0.36
CA ARG A 341 23.04 2.63 0.02
C ARG A 341 24.48 2.19 0.26
N SER A 342 24.78 0.88 0.17
CA SER A 342 26.14 0.36 0.35
C SER A 342 27.12 0.80 -0.75
N LEU A 343 26.62 1.36 -1.85
CA LEU A 343 27.42 2.01 -2.89
C LEU A 343 27.87 3.44 -2.52
N LEU A 344 27.45 3.97 -1.38
CA LEU A 344 27.80 5.30 -0.86
C LEU A 344 28.66 5.25 0.41
N GLU A 345 28.94 4.07 0.95
CA GLU A 345 29.75 3.89 2.16
C GLU A 345 31.08 3.25 1.78
N ASP A 346 32.16 4.02 1.97
CA ASP A 346 33.54 3.57 1.79
C ASP A 346 33.80 2.32 2.65
N LYS A 347 34.10 1.20 2.00
CA LYS A 347 34.54 -0.03 2.68
C LYS A 347 36.02 0.12 3.04
N ASN A 348 36.29 0.51 4.28
CA ASN A 348 37.51 0.13 4.99
C ASN A 348 37.19 -0.17 6.46
N MET A 349 37.82 -1.24 6.97
CA MET A 349 37.75 -1.82 8.32
C MET A 349 36.52 -2.68 8.65
N ALA A 350 36.68 -4.00 8.60
CA ALA A 350 36.78 -4.82 9.81
C ALA A 350 37.12 -6.29 9.46
N ASP A 351 37.94 -6.86 10.34
CA ASP A 351 38.78 -8.05 10.19
C ASP A 351 38.04 -9.37 10.54
N LYS A 352 38.59 -10.48 10.07
CA LYS A 352 38.03 -11.85 10.01
C LYS A 352 38.06 -12.64 11.34
N THR A 353 38.07 -11.98 12.48
CA THR A 353 38.30 -12.64 13.78
C THR A 353 37.02 -12.84 14.61
N GLU A 354 35.89 -12.24 14.21
CA GLU A 354 34.61 -12.28 14.96
C GLU A 354 33.73 -13.50 14.67
N GLU A 355 34.06 -14.31 13.67
CA GLU A 355 33.11 -15.28 13.11
C GLU A 355 32.89 -16.52 14.00
N LYS A 356 33.77 -16.76 14.98
CA LYS A 356 33.76 -17.99 15.79
C LYS A 356 33.15 -17.86 17.19
N THR A 357 32.77 -16.64 17.61
CA THR A 357 32.27 -16.36 18.98
C THR A 357 30.79 -15.94 19.00
N ARG A 358 30.13 -15.86 17.82
CA ARG A 358 28.76 -15.34 17.65
C ARG A 358 27.64 -16.35 17.94
N ASP A 359 27.95 -17.57 18.35
CA ASP A 359 27.03 -18.68 18.11
C ASP A 359 25.92 -18.92 19.13
N GLU A 360 25.88 -18.25 20.27
CA GLU A 360 24.80 -18.49 21.24
C GLU A 360 24.04 -17.20 21.58
N ILE A 361 22.70 -17.29 21.48
CA ILE A 361 21.68 -16.38 22.05
C ILE A 361 21.29 -15.15 21.20
N LEU A 362 20.63 -15.39 20.07
CA LEU A 362 19.70 -14.43 19.45
C LEU A 362 18.55 -15.16 18.74
N ASP A 363 17.96 -16.20 19.34
CA ASP A 363 17.07 -17.13 18.61
C ASP A 363 15.91 -16.45 17.88
N THR A 364 15.25 -15.45 18.48
CA THR A 364 14.16 -14.74 17.79
C THR A 364 14.65 -13.81 16.66
N GLN A 365 15.81 -13.16 16.80
CA GLN A 365 16.38 -12.34 15.71
C GLN A 365 17.00 -13.21 14.61
N LYS A 366 17.66 -14.32 14.98
CA LYS A 366 18.14 -15.35 14.06
C LYS A 366 16.98 -15.96 13.27
N GLU A 367 15.86 -16.32 13.92
CA GLU A 367 14.63 -16.78 13.24
C GLU A 367 14.03 -15.71 12.30
N LEU A 368 13.93 -14.46 12.76
CA LEU A 368 13.38 -13.36 11.96
C LEU A 368 14.23 -13.03 10.73
N LEU A 369 15.55 -13.17 10.83
CA LEU A 369 16.52 -12.82 9.80
C LEU A 369 17.08 -14.03 9.05
N ASP A 370 16.59 -15.24 9.32
CA ASP A 370 17.02 -16.45 8.63
C ASP A 370 16.67 -16.35 7.13
N GLU A 371 17.68 -16.09 6.31
CA GLU A 371 17.56 -15.98 4.85
C GLU A 371 17.16 -17.31 4.20
N LYS A 372 17.35 -18.44 4.90
CA LYS A 372 16.95 -19.76 4.40
C LYS A 372 15.44 -19.98 4.49
N LYS A 373 14.74 -19.21 5.34
CA LYS A 373 13.28 -19.32 5.53
C LYS A 373 12.53 -18.27 4.72
N SER A 374 11.48 -18.71 4.01
CA SER A 374 10.58 -17.80 3.33
C SER A 374 9.88 -16.87 4.34
N SER A 375 9.48 -15.66 3.91
CA SER A 375 8.77 -14.71 4.79
C SER A 375 7.50 -15.33 5.38
N MET A 376 6.82 -16.20 4.62
CA MET A 376 5.64 -16.91 5.07
C MET A 376 5.97 -17.96 6.14
N GLN A 377 7.07 -18.70 5.99
CA GLN A 377 7.53 -19.65 7.01
C GLN A 377 7.86 -18.95 8.31
N ARG A 378 8.60 -17.84 8.25
CA ARG A 378 8.91 -17.02 9.43
C ARG A 378 7.64 -16.51 10.11
N TYR A 379 6.67 -16.03 9.32
CA TYR A 379 5.38 -15.58 9.86
C TYR A 379 4.62 -16.71 10.57
N MET A 380 4.52 -17.89 9.95
CA MET A 380 3.83 -19.04 10.57
C MET A 380 4.51 -19.48 11.87
N GLU A 381 5.84 -19.50 11.90
CA GLU A 381 6.60 -19.88 13.11
C GLU A 381 6.41 -18.86 14.23
N LEU A 382 6.50 -17.56 13.93
CA LEU A 382 6.43 -16.50 14.93
C LEU A 382 5.02 -16.19 15.42
N ILE A 383 4.01 -16.35 14.57
CA ILE A 383 2.62 -15.95 14.87
C ILE A 383 1.75 -17.16 15.18
N LEU A 384 1.85 -18.24 14.41
CA LEU A 384 0.95 -19.39 14.60
C LEU A 384 1.54 -20.46 15.51
N GLY A 385 2.88 -20.60 15.53
CA GLY A 385 3.57 -21.72 16.18
C GLY A 385 3.21 -23.09 15.59
N LYS A 386 2.54 -23.12 14.43
CA LYS A 386 2.14 -24.34 13.72
C LYS A 386 2.46 -24.20 12.25
N LYS A 387 2.98 -25.28 11.66
CA LYS A 387 3.17 -25.39 10.22
C LYS A 387 1.84 -25.71 9.53
N GLY A 388 1.72 -25.31 8.26
CA GLY A 388 0.61 -25.69 7.39
C GLY A 388 -0.21 -24.51 6.89
N LEU A 389 -0.45 -24.49 5.58
CA LEU A 389 -1.19 -23.43 4.88
C LEU A 389 -2.62 -23.27 5.39
N TRP A 390 -3.29 -24.37 5.76
CA TRP A 390 -4.66 -24.31 6.29
C TRP A 390 -4.73 -23.58 7.64
N ASN A 391 -3.76 -23.80 8.53
CA ASN A 391 -3.71 -23.09 9.81
C ASN A 391 -3.53 -21.59 9.59
N LEU A 392 -2.67 -21.22 8.64
CA LEU A 392 -2.47 -19.83 8.24
C LEU A 392 -3.76 -19.21 7.70
N ILE A 393 -4.38 -19.81 6.68
CA ILE A 393 -5.61 -19.28 6.07
C ILE A 393 -6.72 -19.13 7.11
N LYS A 394 -6.90 -20.15 7.96
CA LYS A 394 -7.89 -20.17 9.03
C LYS A 394 -7.65 -19.02 10.03
N PHE A 395 -6.41 -18.84 10.46
CA PHE A 395 -6.03 -17.75 11.36
C PHE A 395 -6.25 -16.38 10.72
N GLU A 396 -5.72 -16.17 9.52
CA GLU A 396 -5.84 -14.90 8.80
C GLU A 396 -7.30 -14.52 8.52
N LEU A 397 -8.13 -15.49 8.13
CA LEU A 397 -9.55 -15.26 7.88
C LEU A 397 -10.27 -14.80 9.15
N VAL A 398 -10.05 -15.49 10.27
CA VAL A 398 -10.67 -15.12 11.56
C VAL A 398 -10.18 -13.73 12.01
N MET A 399 -8.87 -13.49 11.98
CA MET A 399 -8.29 -12.22 12.44
C MET A 399 -8.71 -11.04 11.55
N THR A 400 -8.63 -11.18 10.23
CA THR A 400 -8.97 -10.13 9.26
C THR A 400 -10.44 -9.74 9.34
N LEU A 401 -11.34 -10.71 9.53
CA LEU A 401 -12.78 -10.46 9.55
C LEU A 401 -13.28 -9.89 10.88
N THR A 402 -12.60 -10.18 12.00
CA THR A 402 -13.20 -9.96 13.33
C THR A 402 -12.41 -9.04 14.26
N SER A 403 -11.09 -8.91 14.07
CA SER A 403 -10.22 -8.22 15.04
C SER A 403 -10.60 -6.74 15.21
N TRP A 404 -10.84 -6.03 14.11
CA TRP A 404 -11.07 -4.58 14.10
C TRP A 404 -12.55 -4.17 14.20
N VAL A 405 -13.49 -5.10 14.10
CA VAL A 405 -14.92 -4.80 14.03
C VAL A 405 -15.41 -4.25 15.39
N PRO A 406 -15.94 -3.02 15.46
CA PRO A 406 -16.37 -2.44 16.74
C PRO A 406 -17.76 -2.91 17.16
N GLY A 407 -18.13 -2.59 18.40
CA GLY A 407 -19.50 -2.74 18.92
C GLY A 407 -19.95 -4.19 19.15
N ALA A 408 -21.26 -4.36 19.34
CA ALA A 408 -21.88 -5.64 19.69
C ALA A 408 -21.68 -6.73 18.63
N LEU A 409 -21.68 -6.35 17.33
CA LEU A 409 -21.40 -7.28 16.25
C LEU A 409 -19.97 -7.85 16.36
N GLY A 410 -18.97 -6.99 16.60
CA GLY A 410 -17.59 -7.42 16.79
C GLY A 410 -17.44 -8.37 17.97
N LEU A 411 -18.11 -8.05 19.10
CA LEU A 411 -18.11 -8.90 20.30
C LEU A 411 -18.70 -10.29 20.01
N LEU A 412 -19.82 -10.35 19.29
CA LEU A 412 -20.45 -11.59 18.87
C LEU A 412 -19.54 -12.39 17.93
N LEU A 413 -18.96 -11.73 16.92
CA LEU A 413 -18.07 -12.39 15.96
C LEU A 413 -16.84 -12.99 16.64
N ARG A 414 -16.15 -12.24 17.51
CA ARG A 414 -14.95 -12.72 18.21
C ARG A 414 -15.28 -13.84 19.21
N SER A 415 -16.38 -13.73 19.96
CA SER A 415 -16.81 -14.79 20.88
C SER A 415 -17.16 -16.10 20.17
N LYS A 416 -17.56 -16.06 18.89
CA LYS A 416 -17.81 -17.26 18.08
C LYS A 416 -16.61 -17.76 17.30
N LEU A 417 -15.76 -16.87 16.80
CA LEU A 417 -14.69 -17.23 15.85
C LEU A 417 -13.31 -17.39 16.49
N TYR A 418 -12.99 -16.71 17.60
CA TYR A 418 -11.72 -16.95 18.31
C TYR A 418 -11.58 -18.38 18.88
N PRO A 419 -12.63 -19.02 19.43
CA PRO A 419 -12.56 -20.41 19.86
C PRO A 419 -12.14 -21.39 18.76
N VAL A 420 -12.35 -21.03 17.49
CA VAL A 420 -11.98 -21.87 16.35
C VAL A 420 -10.46 -21.91 16.13
N ILE A 421 -9.72 -20.90 16.58
CA ILE A 421 -8.26 -20.80 16.41
C ILE A 421 -7.47 -21.04 17.71
N LEU A 422 -8.07 -20.74 18.86
CA LEU A 422 -7.45 -20.90 20.19
C LEU A 422 -7.39 -22.38 20.63
N GLY A 423 -6.57 -22.68 21.63
CA GLY A 423 -6.42 -24.03 22.19
C GLY A 423 -7.69 -24.56 22.85
N SER A 424 -8.27 -23.77 23.77
CA SER A 424 -9.61 -24.01 24.32
C SER A 424 -10.21 -22.71 24.85
N VAL A 425 -11.53 -22.57 24.74
CA VAL A 425 -12.27 -21.42 25.27
C VAL A 425 -13.53 -21.92 25.96
N GLY A 426 -13.76 -21.49 27.20
CA GLY A 426 -14.95 -21.79 27.97
C GLY A 426 -16.19 -21.02 27.51
N ARG A 427 -17.22 -21.04 28.34
CA ARG A 427 -18.51 -20.37 28.14
C ARG A 427 -18.43 -18.92 28.59
N ASN A 428 -19.24 -18.07 27.96
CA ASN A 428 -19.38 -16.66 28.34
C ASN A 428 -18.04 -15.91 28.37
N VAL A 429 -17.24 -16.07 27.29
CA VAL A 429 -15.97 -15.36 27.14
C VAL A 429 -16.14 -14.17 26.20
N ALA A 430 -15.72 -12.99 26.67
CA ALA A 430 -15.75 -11.75 25.93
C ALA A 430 -14.35 -11.37 25.43
N PHE A 431 -14.27 -10.98 24.16
CA PHE A 431 -13.04 -10.52 23.51
C PHE A 431 -13.21 -9.10 22.95
N GLY A 432 -12.37 -8.19 23.43
CA GLY A 432 -12.24 -6.82 22.95
C GLY A 432 -11.69 -6.74 21.52
N THR A 433 -11.66 -5.53 21.00
CA THR A 433 -11.13 -5.20 19.67
C THR A 433 -9.62 -5.23 19.65
N ASN A 434 -9.06 -5.60 18.50
CA ASN A 434 -7.62 -5.54 18.21
C ASN A 434 -6.74 -6.28 19.23
N ILE A 435 -7.20 -7.41 19.74
CA ILE A 435 -6.37 -8.32 20.54
C ILE A 435 -5.33 -8.95 19.62
N ALA A 436 -4.05 -8.84 20.00
CA ALA A 436 -2.98 -9.57 19.32
C ALA A 436 -2.91 -10.99 19.88
N ILE A 437 -2.95 -11.99 19.00
CA ILE A 437 -2.92 -13.40 19.38
C ILE A 437 -1.74 -14.07 18.68
N ARG A 438 -0.88 -14.73 19.45
CA ARG A 438 0.26 -15.50 18.93
C ARG A 438 0.32 -16.88 19.58
N HIS A 439 0.71 -17.86 18.79
CA HIS A 439 0.67 -19.28 19.14
C HIS A 439 -0.72 -19.69 19.69
N PRO A 440 -1.81 -19.39 18.96
CA PRO A 440 -3.18 -19.44 19.48
C PRO A 440 -3.57 -20.80 20.06
N HIS A 441 -3.02 -21.89 19.50
CA HIS A 441 -3.28 -23.25 19.93
C HIS A 441 -2.77 -23.60 21.35
N LYS A 442 -1.97 -22.73 21.96
CA LYS A 442 -1.41 -22.85 23.31
C LYS A 442 -2.07 -21.91 24.32
N ILE A 443 -3.14 -21.25 23.91
CA ILE A 443 -3.92 -20.35 24.74
C ILE A 443 -5.20 -21.06 25.17
N HIS A 444 -5.38 -21.21 26.47
CA HIS A 444 -6.50 -21.92 27.09
C HIS A 444 -7.23 -21.00 28.05
N ILE A 445 -8.52 -20.77 27.81
CA ILE A 445 -9.36 -19.81 28.55
C ILE A 445 -10.56 -20.53 29.17
N GLY A 446 -10.82 -20.29 30.45
CA GLY A 446 -11.96 -20.83 31.21
C GLY A 446 -13.30 -20.13 30.94
N ASP A 447 -14.26 -20.37 31.83
CA ASP A 447 -15.61 -19.80 31.77
C ASP A 447 -15.64 -18.38 32.36
N ASN A 448 -16.53 -17.51 31.86
CA ASN A 448 -16.79 -16.16 32.40
C ASN A 448 -15.58 -15.22 32.38
N VAL A 449 -14.78 -15.29 31.32
CA VAL A 449 -13.56 -14.48 31.16
C VAL A 449 -13.81 -13.25 30.30
N VAL A 450 -13.19 -12.14 30.65
CA VAL A 450 -13.16 -10.93 29.81
C VAL A 450 -11.72 -10.60 29.45
N ILE A 451 -11.43 -10.56 28.16
CA ILE A 451 -10.20 -10.00 27.59
C ILE A 451 -10.57 -8.70 26.90
N ASP A 452 -10.14 -7.57 27.44
CA ASP A 452 -10.50 -6.23 26.95
C ASP A 452 -9.67 -5.83 25.71
N ASP A 453 -9.94 -4.66 25.16
CA ASP A 453 -9.35 -4.16 23.91
C ASP A 453 -7.82 -4.12 23.96
N HIS A 454 -7.18 -4.31 22.79
CA HIS A 454 -5.75 -4.11 22.60
C HIS A 454 -4.83 -4.95 23.50
N CYS A 455 -5.36 -6.00 24.13
CA CYS A 455 -4.55 -6.96 24.86
C CYS A 455 -3.63 -7.74 23.90
N VAL A 456 -2.49 -8.18 24.42
CA VAL A 456 -1.59 -9.10 23.72
C VAL A 456 -1.61 -10.43 24.46
N LEU A 457 -2.02 -11.49 23.77
CA LEU A 457 -1.95 -12.87 24.24
C LEU A 457 -0.92 -13.61 23.39
N ASP A 458 0.30 -13.71 23.89
CA ASP A 458 1.42 -14.35 23.20
C ASP A 458 1.87 -15.60 23.96
N ALA A 459 1.59 -16.78 23.40
CA ALA A 459 1.98 -18.06 23.97
C ALA A 459 3.24 -18.66 23.30
N LYS A 460 4.13 -17.81 22.78
CA LYS A 460 5.38 -18.24 22.11
C LYS A 460 6.23 -19.15 23.00
N GLY A 461 6.92 -20.06 22.32
CA GLY A 461 7.90 -20.98 22.86
C GLY A 461 7.72 -22.41 22.34
N GLU A 462 8.82 -23.14 22.25
CA GLU A 462 8.84 -24.52 21.77
C GLU A 462 8.65 -25.52 22.92
N GLY A 463 9.20 -25.22 24.10
CA GLY A 463 9.23 -26.14 25.25
C GLY A 463 8.10 -25.98 26.28
N ASN A 464 7.32 -24.91 26.21
CA ASN A 464 6.30 -24.57 27.21
C ASN A 464 4.88 -25.01 26.82
N LYS A 465 3.99 -25.06 27.81
CA LYS A 465 2.56 -25.32 27.60
C LYS A 465 1.85 -24.07 27.05
N GLY A 466 2.26 -22.88 27.47
CA GLY A 466 1.78 -21.59 26.97
C GLY A 466 1.00 -20.80 28.02
N LEU A 467 -0.16 -20.28 27.63
CA LEU A 467 -0.97 -19.37 28.44
C LEU A 467 -2.25 -20.06 28.90
N LYS A 468 -2.42 -20.18 30.22
CA LYS A 468 -3.65 -20.71 30.84
C LYS A 468 -4.35 -19.62 31.65
N ILE A 469 -5.63 -19.39 31.35
CA ILE A 469 -6.50 -18.44 32.02
C ILE A 469 -7.69 -19.19 32.63
N GLY A 470 -7.84 -19.09 33.94
CA GLY A 470 -8.92 -19.71 34.72
C GLY A 470 -10.28 -19.06 34.52
N ASN A 471 -11.25 -19.44 35.35
CA ASN A 471 -12.61 -18.94 35.30
C ASN A 471 -12.74 -17.57 35.96
N GLY A 472 -13.66 -16.72 35.49
CA GLY A 472 -13.95 -15.43 36.13
C GLY A 472 -12.79 -14.41 36.05
N VAL A 473 -11.83 -14.63 35.16
CA VAL A 473 -10.67 -13.75 34.99
C VAL A 473 -11.06 -12.50 34.19
N PHE A 474 -10.52 -11.36 34.62
CA PHE A 474 -10.60 -10.09 33.88
C PHE A 474 -9.20 -9.63 33.49
N VAL A 475 -8.98 -9.36 32.20
CA VAL A 475 -7.74 -8.79 31.66
C VAL A 475 -8.06 -7.43 31.05
N GLY A 476 -7.62 -6.37 31.72
CA GLY A 476 -7.88 -4.99 31.32
C GLY A 476 -7.12 -4.57 30.06
N ARG A 477 -7.69 -3.59 29.36
CA ARG A 477 -7.18 -2.97 28.13
C ARG A 477 -5.67 -2.72 28.13
N ASN A 478 -5.05 -2.94 26.97
CA ASN A 478 -3.61 -2.78 26.70
C ASN A 478 -2.70 -3.66 27.57
N THR A 479 -3.22 -4.70 28.22
CA THR A 479 -2.39 -5.62 29.00
C THR A 479 -1.69 -6.62 28.10
N ILE A 480 -0.43 -6.90 28.41
CA ILE A 480 0.43 -7.81 27.66
C ILE A 480 0.68 -9.06 28.51
N LEU A 481 0.28 -10.22 28.01
CA LEU A 481 0.62 -11.53 28.53
C LEU A 481 1.51 -12.24 27.52
N THR A 482 2.80 -12.38 27.80
CA THR A 482 3.79 -12.93 26.86
C THR A 482 4.61 -14.07 27.45
N CYS A 483 4.58 -15.21 26.78
CA CYS A 483 5.40 -16.37 27.03
C CYS A 483 6.63 -16.33 26.11
N HIS A 484 7.81 -16.50 26.69
CA HIS A 484 9.09 -16.64 26.01
C HIS A 484 9.72 -17.98 26.44
N ASP A 485 9.17 -19.10 25.97
CA ASP A 485 9.49 -20.46 26.47
C ASP A 485 9.11 -20.73 27.94
N GLY A 486 8.42 -19.77 28.56
CA GLY A 486 7.85 -19.86 29.89
C GLY A 486 6.33 -20.02 29.90
N ASP A 487 5.76 -20.54 31.00
CA ASP A 487 4.32 -20.65 31.19
C ASP A 487 3.76 -19.44 31.98
N ILE A 488 2.57 -18.97 31.59
CA ILE A 488 1.78 -18.04 32.41
C ILE A 488 0.48 -18.75 32.81
N VAL A 489 0.24 -18.84 34.11
CA VAL A 489 -0.96 -19.45 34.67
C VAL A 489 -1.68 -18.44 35.54
N LEU A 490 -2.87 -18.03 35.08
CA LEU A 490 -3.83 -17.26 35.87
C LEU A 490 -4.90 -18.24 36.35
N GLU A 491 -5.04 -18.39 37.66
CA GLU A 491 -6.13 -19.19 38.24
C GLU A 491 -7.46 -18.41 38.28
N ASP A 492 -8.45 -18.95 38.97
CA ASP A 492 -9.82 -18.44 38.96
C ASP A 492 -9.94 -17.08 39.70
N ASN A 493 -10.81 -16.21 39.20
CA ASN A 493 -11.11 -14.89 39.77
C ASN A 493 -9.89 -13.97 39.92
N VAL A 494 -8.91 -14.07 39.00
CA VAL A 494 -7.82 -13.11 38.89
C VAL A 494 -8.31 -11.87 38.13
N ASN A 495 -8.14 -10.69 38.72
CA ASN A 495 -8.44 -9.42 38.10
C ASN A 495 -7.14 -8.65 37.80
N ILE A 496 -6.88 -8.41 36.52
CA ILE A 496 -5.73 -7.66 36.02
C ILE A 496 -6.22 -6.33 35.49
N GLY A 497 -5.70 -5.24 36.07
CA GLY A 497 -5.96 -3.87 35.65
C GLY A 497 -5.41 -3.54 34.26
N PHE A 498 -5.46 -2.25 33.91
CA PHE A 498 -5.07 -1.77 32.59
C PHE A 498 -3.57 -1.58 32.43
N ASN A 499 -3.06 -1.77 31.22
CA ASN A 499 -1.66 -1.53 30.85
C ASN A 499 -0.64 -2.31 31.71
N CYS A 500 -1.00 -3.51 32.16
CA CYS A 500 -0.07 -4.39 32.86
C CYS A 500 0.80 -5.15 31.85
N VAL A 501 1.99 -5.58 32.27
CA VAL A 501 2.83 -6.47 31.47
C VAL A 501 3.24 -7.65 32.33
N ILE A 502 2.94 -8.86 31.85
CA ILE A 502 3.31 -10.13 32.45
C ILE A 502 4.12 -10.89 31.40
N SER A 503 5.43 -11.02 31.64
CA SER A 503 6.37 -11.60 30.68
C SER A 503 7.14 -12.74 31.33
N SER A 504 6.99 -13.95 30.80
CA SER A 504 7.59 -15.14 31.37
C SER A 504 8.67 -15.75 30.48
N LEU A 505 9.91 -15.80 30.97
CA LEU A 505 10.96 -16.69 30.45
C LEU A 505 10.91 -18.05 31.19
N GLY A 506 10.57 -18.02 32.49
CA GLY A 506 10.30 -19.18 33.36
C GLY A 506 8.81 -19.42 33.56
N SER A 507 8.35 -19.66 34.78
CA SER A 507 6.92 -19.80 35.08
C SER A 507 6.39 -18.62 35.89
N ILE A 508 5.28 -18.01 35.50
CA ILE A 508 4.54 -17.05 36.32
C ILE A 508 3.20 -17.66 36.69
N VAL A 509 2.97 -17.85 37.99
CA VAL A 509 1.72 -18.39 38.53
C VAL A 509 1.06 -17.34 39.41
N ILE A 510 -0.15 -16.92 39.04
CA ILE A 510 -1.02 -16.07 39.84
C ILE A 510 -2.18 -16.94 40.30
N LYS A 511 -2.23 -17.22 41.60
CA LYS A 511 -3.28 -18.06 42.18
C LYS A 511 -4.63 -17.36 42.19
N LYS A 512 -5.66 -18.02 42.73
CA LYS A 512 -7.04 -17.52 42.71
C LYS A 512 -7.27 -16.26 43.56
N ASN A 513 -8.30 -15.50 43.17
CA ASN A 513 -8.82 -14.33 43.89
C ASN A 513 -7.84 -13.14 44.00
N HIS A 514 -7.08 -12.86 42.95
CA HIS A 514 -6.15 -11.72 42.95
C HIS A 514 -6.79 -10.43 42.44
N LEU A 515 -6.35 -9.31 43.01
CA LEU A 515 -6.58 -8.00 42.45
C LEU A 515 -5.25 -7.34 42.11
N MET A 516 -5.01 -7.06 40.85
CA MET A 516 -3.84 -6.34 40.38
C MET A 516 -4.30 -5.03 39.73
N ALA A 517 -3.87 -3.91 40.29
CA ALA A 517 -4.18 -2.59 39.73
C ALA A 517 -3.43 -2.33 38.41
N ALA A 518 -3.66 -1.15 37.81
CA ALA A 518 -3.08 -0.78 36.54
C ALA A 518 -1.55 -0.60 36.60
N PHE A 519 -0.90 -0.74 35.44
CA PHE A 519 0.53 -0.50 35.22
C PHE A 519 1.48 -1.42 36.01
N CYS A 520 1.02 -2.57 36.48
CA CYS A 520 1.90 -3.54 37.13
C CYS A 520 2.79 -4.29 36.13
N TYR A 521 3.98 -4.66 36.58
CA TYR A 521 5.03 -5.26 35.75
C TYR A 521 5.58 -6.53 36.41
N LEU A 522 5.28 -7.70 35.83
CA LEU A 522 5.76 -9.00 36.32
C LEU A 522 6.71 -9.60 35.28
N VAL A 523 7.95 -9.87 35.66
CA VAL A 523 8.95 -10.45 34.75
C VAL A 523 9.62 -11.67 35.36
N GLY A 524 9.25 -12.84 34.86
CA GLY A 524 9.78 -14.14 35.27
C GLY A 524 11.00 -14.53 34.44
N GLY A 525 12.06 -13.72 34.49
CA GLY A 525 13.36 -14.01 33.90
C GLY A 525 14.30 -12.81 34.03
N ASP A 526 15.61 -13.07 34.05
CA ASP A 526 16.64 -12.04 34.17
C ASP A 526 17.85 -12.37 33.28
N HIS A 527 18.83 -11.47 33.23
CA HIS A 527 20.08 -11.66 32.52
C HIS A 527 21.20 -12.10 33.47
N VAL A 528 22.06 -12.99 33.00
CA VAL A 528 23.34 -13.24 33.68
C VAL A 528 24.24 -12.04 33.45
N ALA A 529 24.89 -11.56 34.51
CA ALA A 529 25.74 -10.37 34.45
C ALA A 529 27.07 -10.53 35.19
N ASP A 530 27.44 -11.77 35.54
CA ASP A 530 28.62 -12.06 36.37
C ASP A 530 29.96 -11.77 35.66
N LYS A 531 29.98 -11.81 34.32
CA LYS A 531 31.20 -11.61 33.52
C LYS A 531 31.30 -10.16 33.06
N THR A 532 32.26 -9.40 33.60
CA THR A 532 32.42 -7.98 33.24
C THR A 532 33.09 -7.74 31.89
N ASP A 533 33.70 -8.78 31.30
CA ASP A 533 34.41 -8.76 30.02
C ASP A 533 33.53 -9.17 28.82
N VAL A 534 32.32 -9.68 29.07
CA VAL A 534 31.35 -10.09 28.05
C VAL A 534 30.14 -9.15 28.11
N PRO A 535 29.66 -8.55 27.01
CA PRO A 535 28.42 -7.77 27.04
C PRO A 535 27.24 -8.59 27.57
N ILE A 536 26.40 -8.00 28.44
CA ILE A 536 25.25 -8.67 29.10
C ILE A 536 24.38 -9.47 28.11
N LEU A 537 24.21 -8.96 26.89
CA LEU A 537 23.45 -9.61 25.82
C LEU A 537 23.92 -11.05 25.53
N TYR A 538 25.21 -11.35 25.70
CA TYR A 538 25.84 -12.62 25.36
C TYR A 538 26.14 -13.50 26.59
N GLN A 539 25.77 -13.07 27.78
CA GLN A 539 26.06 -13.80 29.02
C GLN A 539 25.01 -14.84 29.38
N GLY A 540 23.86 -14.83 28.69
CA GLY A 540 22.74 -15.73 28.97
C GLY A 540 21.67 -15.12 29.85
N ARG A 541 20.73 -15.98 30.27
CA ARG A 541 19.54 -15.59 31.03
C ARG A 541 19.28 -16.57 32.17
N THR A 542 18.59 -16.10 33.20
CA THR A 542 18.07 -16.89 34.29
C THR A 542 16.54 -16.84 34.27
N ALA A 543 15.89 -17.87 34.83
CA ALA A 543 14.44 -18.00 34.83
C ALA A 543 13.99 -18.77 36.08
N LYS A 544 13.85 -18.07 37.21
CA LYS A 544 13.39 -18.66 38.48
C LYS A 544 11.87 -18.71 38.57
N GLY A 545 11.18 -17.81 37.87
CA GLY A 545 9.72 -17.67 37.89
C GLY A 545 9.20 -16.77 39.01
N ILE A 546 7.89 -16.55 39.00
CA ILE A 546 7.17 -15.75 40.00
C ILE A 546 5.97 -16.53 40.49
N VAL A 547 5.73 -16.52 41.80
CA VAL A 547 4.52 -17.09 42.40
C VAL A 547 3.81 -16.05 43.24
N LEU A 548 2.57 -15.72 42.87
CA LEU A 548 1.67 -14.94 43.70
C LEU A 548 0.65 -15.88 44.32
N GLU A 549 0.72 -16.06 45.64
CA GLU A 549 -0.19 -16.90 46.43
C GLU A 549 -1.58 -16.27 46.59
N GLU A 550 -2.58 -17.05 47.00
CA GLU A 550 -4.00 -16.64 46.96
C GLU A 550 -4.33 -15.28 47.62
N ASN A 551 -5.31 -14.57 47.07
CA ASN A 551 -5.92 -13.38 47.67
C ASN A 551 -4.97 -12.17 47.89
N ILE A 552 -4.04 -11.93 46.97
CA ILE A 552 -3.17 -10.75 47.02
C ILE A 552 -3.79 -9.55 46.31
N TRP A 553 -3.56 -8.37 46.88
CA TRP A 553 -3.75 -7.08 46.21
C TRP A 553 -2.42 -6.41 45.84
N LEU A 554 -2.18 -6.20 44.55
CA LEU A 554 -1.09 -5.37 44.06
C LEU A 554 -1.60 -3.96 43.71
N GLY A 555 -1.05 -2.94 44.38
CA GLY A 555 -1.28 -1.54 44.07
C GLY A 555 -0.76 -1.14 42.68
N ALA A 556 -1.16 0.03 42.20
CA ALA A 556 -0.80 0.46 40.84
C ALA A 556 0.71 0.61 40.68
N GLY A 557 1.25 0.21 39.52
CA GLY A 557 2.67 0.37 39.23
C GLY A 557 3.61 -0.55 40.01
N VAL A 558 3.11 -1.61 40.66
CA VAL A 558 3.96 -2.59 41.35
C VAL A 558 4.77 -3.38 40.32
N ALA A 559 6.07 -3.52 40.57
CA ALA A 559 6.93 -4.43 39.82
C ALA A 559 7.28 -5.67 40.67
N VAL A 560 7.21 -6.85 40.06
CA VAL A 560 7.61 -8.12 40.69
C VAL A 560 8.69 -8.76 39.82
N LEU A 561 9.87 -8.94 40.41
CA LEU A 561 11.06 -9.44 39.72
C LEU A 561 11.18 -10.96 39.80
N ASP A 562 11.98 -11.54 38.92
CA ASP A 562 12.23 -12.98 38.82
C ASP A 562 12.71 -13.58 40.16
N GLY A 563 12.19 -14.75 40.50
CA GLY A 563 12.48 -15.45 41.76
C GLY A 563 11.70 -14.94 42.97
N SER A 564 10.73 -14.05 42.78
CA SER A 564 9.91 -13.52 43.87
C SER A 564 8.68 -14.38 44.17
N THR A 565 8.35 -14.49 45.46
CA THR A 565 7.09 -15.07 45.95
C THR A 565 6.38 -14.06 46.83
N VAL A 566 5.09 -13.81 46.56
CA VAL A 566 4.26 -13.01 47.47
C VAL A 566 3.30 -13.95 48.18
N GLY A 567 3.36 -13.95 49.52
CA GLY A 567 2.55 -14.80 50.38
C GLY A 567 1.07 -14.42 50.36
N ARG A 568 0.23 -15.40 50.69
CA ARG A 568 -1.23 -15.28 50.65
C ARG A 568 -1.74 -14.11 51.48
N ASP A 569 -2.89 -13.57 51.09
CA ASP A 569 -3.60 -12.51 51.81
C ASP A 569 -2.81 -11.19 51.99
N SER A 570 -1.70 -11.01 51.26
CA SER A 570 -0.83 -9.84 51.34
C SER A 570 -1.28 -8.68 50.46
N ILE A 571 -0.83 -7.47 50.80
CA ILE A 571 -1.05 -6.23 50.06
C ILE A 571 0.31 -5.63 49.73
N VAL A 572 0.57 -5.37 48.45
CA VAL A 572 1.76 -4.65 48.01
C VAL A 572 1.34 -3.24 47.58
N GLY A 573 1.86 -2.22 48.27
CA GLY A 573 1.52 -0.82 48.00
C GLY A 573 1.97 -0.36 46.62
N ALA A 574 1.33 0.69 46.12
CA ALA A 574 1.61 1.23 44.79
C ALA A 574 3.10 1.58 44.60
N HIS A 575 3.61 1.37 43.39
CA HIS A 575 5.00 1.60 42.98
C HIS A 575 6.08 0.83 43.77
N ALA A 576 5.72 -0.18 44.55
CA ALA A 576 6.69 -1.03 45.21
C ALA A 576 7.38 -1.99 44.23
N VAL A 577 8.61 -2.40 44.54
CA VAL A 577 9.38 -3.38 43.75
C VAL A 577 9.63 -4.62 44.60
N VAL A 578 8.94 -5.71 44.30
CA VAL A 578 9.14 -7.00 44.96
C VAL A 578 10.36 -7.69 44.33
N ASN A 579 11.38 -7.94 45.17
CA ASN A 579 12.59 -8.66 44.80
C ASN A 579 12.90 -9.68 45.90
N GLY A 580 12.33 -10.88 45.78
CA GLY A 580 12.39 -11.93 46.78
C GLY A 580 11.03 -12.25 47.40
N ASN A 581 11.03 -12.71 48.65
CA ASN A 581 9.83 -13.21 49.31
C ASN A 581 9.16 -12.13 50.17
N ILE A 582 7.84 -12.05 50.06
CA ILE A 582 6.96 -11.30 50.99
C ILE A 582 6.14 -12.32 51.75
N ASP A 583 6.16 -12.26 53.08
CA ASP A 583 5.44 -13.20 53.93
C ASP A 583 3.91 -13.08 53.78
N GLU A 584 3.18 -14.10 54.20
CA GLU A 584 1.72 -14.07 54.23
C GLU A 584 1.17 -12.96 55.14
N TYR A 585 -0.03 -12.47 54.82
CA TYR A 585 -0.71 -11.38 55.54
C TYR A 585 0.10 -10.07 55.64
N SER A 586 1.13 -9.88 54.81
CA SER A 586 1.98 -8.69 54.87
C SER A 586 1.33 -7.51 54.15
N ILE A 587 1.46 -6.31 54.71
CA ILE A 587 1.37 -5.06 53.97
C ILE A 587 2.79 -4.61 53.67
N ALA A 588 3.22 -4.66 52.41
CA ALA A 588 4.57 -4.35 51.98
C ALA A 588 4.62 -3.12 51.06
N VAL A 589 5.62 -2.25 51.23
CA VAL A 589 5.82 -1.03 50.43
C VAL A 589 7.30 -0.77 50.16
N GLY A 590 7.62 0.05 49.15
CA GLY A 590 8.98 0.55 48.90
C GLY A 590 9.75 -0.17 47.79
N ILE A 591 11.00 0.26 47.59
CA ILE A 591 11.93 -0.26 46.56
C ILE A 591 13.28 -0.56 47.25
N PRO A 592 13.61 -1.83 47.54
CA PRO A 592 12.74 -3.01 47.43
C PRO A 592 11.59 -2.99 48.44
N ALA A 593 10.53 -3.72 48.14
CA ALA A 593 9.34 -3.84 48.99
C ALA A 593 9.69 -4.51 50.32
N LYS A 594 9.27 -3.91 51.43
CA LYS A 594 9.43 -4.45 52.78
C LYS A 594 8.10 -4.42 53.52
N THR A 595 7.84 -5.44 54.34
CA THR A 595 6.67 -5.50 55.20
C THR A 595 6.71 -4.37 56.23
N VAL A 596 5.68 -3.53 56.24
CA VAL A 596 5.52 -2.42 57.20
C VAL A 596 4.55 -2.76 58.32
N ARG A 597 3.62 -3.68 58.07
CA ARG A 597 2.64 -4.15 59.07
C ARG A 597 2.03 -5.48 58.66
N ASP A 598 1.61 -6.28 59.63
CA ASP A 598 0.72 -7.40 59.40
C ASP A 598 -0.72 -6.89 59.17
N ARG A 599 -1.36 -7.35 58.09
CA ARG A 599 -2.72 -6.97 57.69
C ARG A 599 -3.73 -7.26 58.81
N ARG A 600 -3.49 -8.29 59.63
CA ARG A 600 -4.37 -8.73 60.73
C ARG A 600 -4.41 -7.74 61.90
N ASP A 601 -3.37 -6.94 62.11
CA ASP A 601 -3.29 -6.00 63.25
C ASP A 601 -4.38 -4.90 63.23
N GLY A 602 -5.01 -4.66 62.08
CA GLY A 602 -6.08 -3.67 61.92
C GLY A 602 -7.47 -4.22 62.28
N GLN A 603 -7.61 -5.52 62.47
CA GLN A 603 -8.86 -6.17 62.87
C GLN A 603 -8.93 -6.21 64.40
N LYS A 604 -9.16 -5.06 65.05
CA LYS A 604 -9.70 -5.10 66.42
C LYS A 604 -11.10 -5.69 66.34
N LYS A 605 -11.30 -6.81 67.06
CA LYS A 605 -12.53 -7.61 67.14
C LYS A 605 -13.79 -6.78 67.30
#